data_AF-A0AAW1IYQ0-F1
#
_entry.id   AF-A0AAW1IYQ0-F1
#
_cell.length_a   1.000
_cell.length_b   1.000
_cell.length_c   1.000
_cell.angle_alpha   90.00
_cell.angle_beta   90.00
_cell.angle_gamma   90.00
#
_symmetry.space_group_name_H-M   'P 1'
#
loop_
_entity.id
_entity.type
_entity.pdbx_description
1 polymer ?
#
loop_
_entity_poly.entity_id
_entity_poly.type
_entity_poly.pdbx_seq_one_letter_code
_entity_poly.pdbx_strand_id
1 'polypeptide(L)'
;MRKILPLYGRSFVGGRDHKLLLGLIRKSLDSLSPRLQCLVIRLMKYDVTLQYTPGKQLYIPNTLSRAPLESEKAAEFLDDFFISSIILVSDNKCADLRNNINSDSELQII
;
A
#
# COMPACT_ATOMS: atom_id res chain seq x y z
N MET A 1 -27.12 1.26 -5.50
CA MET A 1 -26.03 2.25 -5.36
C MET A 1 -25.02 1.73 -4.35
N ARG A 2 -23.86 1.21 -4.78
CA ARG A 2 -22.77 0.81 -3.86
C ARG A 2 -21.87 2.03 -3.62
N LYS A 3 -22.08 2.74 -2.50
CA LYS A 3 -21.13 3.75 -2.01
C LYS A 3 -19.93 3.01 -1.43
N ILE A 4 -18.86 2.86 -2.20
CA ILE A 4 -17.55 2.54 -1.65
C ILE A 4 -17.06 3.84 -1.00
N LEU A 5 -16.98 3.87 0.32
CA LEU A 5 -16.43 5.03 1.02
C LEU A 5 -14.94 5.16 0.62
N PRO A 6 -14.48 6.33 0.18
CA PRO A 6 -13.06 6.52 -0.13
C PRO A 6 -12.23 6.34 1.14
N LEU A 7 -11.21 5.48 1.06
CA LEU A 7 -10.29 5.16 2.16
C LEU A 7 -9.19 6.22 2.36
N TYR A 8 -9.14 7.23 1.48
CA TYR A 8 -8.17 8.32 1.57
C TYR A 8 -8.44 9.17 2.82
N GLY A 9 -7.37 9.46 3.57
CA GLY A 9 -7.43 10.27 4.80
C GLY A 9 -8.08 9.58 6.00
N ARG A 10 -8.26 8.25 5.96
CA ARG A 10 -8.82 7.47 7.08
C ARG A 10 -7.91 6.31 7.43
N SER A 11 -7.64 6.14 8.72
CA SER A 11 -6.96 4.97 9.24
C SER A 11 -7.90 3.76 9.25
N PHE A 12 -7.47 2.61 8.75
CA PHE A 12 -8.25 1.38 8.81
C PHE A 12 -7.39 0.13 9.03
N VAL A 13 -8.03 -0.94 9.51
CA VAL A 13 -7.38 -2.24 9.72
C VAL A 13 -7.70 -3.18 8.57
N GLY A 14 -6.67 -3.66 7.89
CA GLY A 14 -6.77 -4.66 6.82
C GLY A 14 -6.46 -6.06 7.34
N GLY A 15 -7.45 -6.96 7.35
CA GLY A 15 -7.28 -8.36 7.74
C GLY A 15 -6.69 -9.22 6.61
N ARG A 16 -5.63 -9.99 6.90
CA ARG A 16 -4.97 -10.91 5.94
C ARG A 16 -4.74 -12.28 6.55
N ASP A 17 -4.91 -13.33 5.75
CA ASP A 17 -4.69 -14.73 6.13
C ASP A 17 -3.22 -15.17 6.08
N HIS A 18 -2.34 -14.30 5.61
CA HIS A 18 -0.96 -14.68 5.36
C HIS A 18 0.03 -13.98 6.29
N LYS A 19 0.49 -14.70 7.32
CA LYS A 19 1.49 -14.20 8.30
C LYS A 19 2.79 -13.75 7.65
N LEU A 20 3.26 -14.47 6.62
CA LEU A 20 4.50 -14.10 5.93
C LEU A 20 4.36 -12.76 5.21
N LEU A 21 3.15 -12.41 4.77
CA LEU A 21 2.90 -11.13 4.09
C LEU A 21 2.91 -9.95 5.07
N LEU A 22 2.50 -10.16 6.32
CA LEU A 22 2.72 -9.20 7.42
C LEU A 22 4.21 -8.94 7.65
N GLY A 23 5.03 -10.01 7.63
CA GLY A 23 6.47 -9.91 7.81
C GLY A 23 7.19 -9.24 6.63
N LEU A 24 6.75 -9.53 5.40
CA LEU A 24 7.34 -8.97 4.17
C LEU A 24 7.15 -7.45 4.06
N ILE A 25 6.00 -6.92 4.47
CA ILE A 25 5.71 -5.49 4.38
C ILE A 25 6.57 -4.65 5.32
N ARG A 26 7.09 -5.27 6.40
CA ARG A 26 7.99 -4.62 7.35
C ARG A 26 9.44 -4.58 6.88
N LYS A 27 9.78 -5.28 5.80
CA LYS A 27 11.13 -5.24 5.23
C LYS A 27 11.33 -3.95 4.45
N SER A 28 12.58 -3.54 4.33
CA SER A 28 12.98 -2.44 3.48
C SER A 28 12.66 -2.74 2.01
N LEU A 29 12.23 -1.73 1.24
CA LEU A 29 11.76 -1.88 -0.14
C LEU A 29 12.83 -2.49 -1.06
N ASP A 30 14.09 -2.10 -0.88
CA ASP A 30 15.27 -2.62 -1.60
C ASP A 30 15.45 -4.13 -1.49
N SER A 31 15.03 -4.74 -0.38
CA SER A 31 15.12 -6.19 -0.14
C SER A 31 13.96 -7.01 -0.73
N LEU A 32 12.93 -6.34 -1.25
CA LEU A 32 11.72 -6.99 -1.77
C LEU A 32 11.81 -7.21 -3.28
N SER A 33 11.09 -8.22 -3.79
CA SER A 33 10.95 -8.39 -5.25
C SER A 33 10.19 -7.21 -5.86
N PRO A 34 10.41 -6.86 -7.14
CA PRO A 34 9.74 -5.72 -7.78
C PRO A 34 8.20 -5.75 -7.62
N ARG A 35 7.59 -6.94 -7.74
CA ARG A 35 6.15 -7.13 -7.54
C ARG A 35 5.70 -6.79 -6.12
N LEU A 36 6.50 -7.13 -5.11
CA LEU A 36 6.20 -6.82 -3.71
C LEU A 36 6.48 -5.34 -3.40
N GLN A 37 7.51 -4.75 -3.99
CA GLN A 37 7.77 -3.31 -3.88
C GLN A 37 6.57 -2.50 -4.40
N CYS A 38 6.06 -2.85 -5.58
CA CYS A 38 4.86 -2.20 -6.14
C CYS A 38 3.64 -2.36 -5.23
N LEU A 39 3.43 -3.54 -4.64
CA LEU A 39 2.37 -3.76 -3.67
C LEU A 39 2.51 -2.87 -2.44
N VAL A 40 3.71 -2.77 -1.87
CA VAL A 40 3.98 -1.95 -0.68
C VAL A 40 3.80 -0.46 -0.98
N ILE A 41 4.34 0.05 -2.10
CA ILE A 41 4.18 1.45 -2.50
C ILE A 41 2.69 1.79 -2.70
N ARG A 42 1.90 0.89 -3.28
CA ARG A 42 0.45 1.08 -3.41
C ARG A 42 -0.24 1.15 -2.04
N LEU A 43 0.21 0.36 -1.06
CA LEU A 43 -0.34 0.39 0.30
C LEU A 43 0.08 1.64 1.08
N MET A 44 1.28 2.17 0.85
CA MET A 44 1.79 3.41 1.49
C MET A 44 0.95 4.65 1.18
N LYS A 45 0.13 4.63 0.12
CA LYS A 45 -0.84 5.69 -0.19
C LYS A 45 -1.99 5.78 0.81
N TYR A 46 -2.18 4.74 1.63
CA TYR A 46 -3.27 4.61 2.59
C TYR A 46 -2.71 4.46 4.00
N ASP A 47 -3.45 4.99 4.97
CA ASP A 47 -3.17 4.72 6.37
C ASP A 47 -3.79 3.38 6.79
N VAL A 48 -3.08 2.28 6.49
CA VAL A 48 -3.55 0.92 6.72
C VAL A 48 -2.68 0.18 7.74
N THR A 49 -3.33 -0.34 8.78
CA THR A 49 -2.71 -1.29 9.71
C THR A 49 -3.07 -2.72 9.33
N LEU A 50 -2.08 -3.56 9.02
CA LEU A 50 -2.33 -4.94 8.63
C LEU A 50 -2.29 -5.88 9.83
N GLN A 51 -3.34 -6.68 9.98
CA GLN A 51 -3.45 -7.69 11.03
C GLN A 51 -3.63 -9.09 10.43
N TYR A 52 -3.00 -10.08 11.07
CA TYR A 52 -3.25 -11.47 10.74
C TYR A 52 -4.64 -11.89 11.22
N THR A 53 -5.46 -12.38 10.31
CA THR A 53 -6.77 -12.97 10.56
C THR A 53 -6.76 -14.38 9.99
N PRO A 54 -6.98 -15.45 10.79
CA PRO A 54 -7.03 -16.82 10.27
C PRO A 54 -7.97 -16.93 9.08
N GLY A 55 -7.57 -17.64 8.02
CA GLY A 55 -8.37 -17.76 6.79
C GLY A 55 -9.79 -18.31 7.00
N LYS A 56 -10.01 -19.06 8.10
CA LYS A 56 -11.35 -19.50 8.51
C LYS A 56 -12.29 -18.32 8.82
N GLN A 57 -11.80 -17.19 9.29
CA GLN A 57 -12.61 -16.01 9.62
C GLN A 57 -12.78 -15.06 8.41
N LEU A 58 -12.07 -15.31 7.31
CA LEU A 58 -12.08 -14.48 6.09
C LEU A 58 -13.15 -14.92 5.09
N TYR A 59 -14.36 -15.24 5.55
CA TYR A 59 -15.43 -15.79 4.70
C TYR A 59 -15.75 -14.87 3.51
N ILE A 60 -16.05 -13.59 3.77
CA ILE A 60 -16.43 -12.63 2.74
C ILE A 60 -15.33 -12.46 1.68
N PRO A 61 -14.08 -12.08 2.04
CA PRO A 61 -13.03 -11.91 1.04
C PRO A 61 -12.65 -13.22 0.34
N ASN A 62 -12.73 -14.38 1.02
CA ASN A 62 -12.46 -15.67 0.38
C ASN A 62 -13.56 -16.08 -0.62
N THR A 63 -14.82 -15.78 -0.32
CA THR A 63 -15.93 -16.03 -1.25
C THR A 63 -15.82 -15.10 -2.46
N LEU A 64 -15.55 -13.80 -2.23
CA LEU A 64 -15.39 -12.84 -3.32
C LEU A 64 -14.19 -13.13 -4.22
N SER A 65 -13.07 -13.62 -3.67
CA SER A 65 -11.89 -13.97 -4.47
C SER A 65 -12.09 -15.22 -5.32
N ARG A 66 -13.00 -16.12 -4.93
CA ARG A 66 -13.33 -17.36 -5.66
C ARG A 66 -14.47 -17.21 -6.66
N ALA A 67 -15.23 -16.12 -6.58
CA ALA A 67 -16.32 -15.80 -7.50
C ALA A 67 -16.09 -14.44 -8.19
N PRO A 68 -15.00 -14.29 -8.98
CA PRO A 68 -14.78 -13.08 -9.75
C PRO A 68 -15.93 -12.89 -10.75
N LEU A 69 -16.40 -11.65 -10.89
CA LEU A 69 -17.35 -11.29 -11.94
C LEU A 69 -16.59 -11.18 -13.27
N GLU A 70 -17.14 -11.73 -14.34
CA GLU A 70 -16.66 -11.47 -15.70
C GLU A 70 -16.97 -10.01 -16.05
N SER A 71 -16.01 -9.14 -15.79
CA SER A 71 -16.06 -7.73 -16.16
C SER A 71 -14.83 -7.44 -17.00
N GLU A 72 -15.05 -6.96 -18.23
CA GLU A 72 -14.04 -6.65 -19.25
C GLU A 72 -13.05 -5.54 -18.87
N LYS A 73 -12.96 -5.11 -17.60
CA LYS A 73 -12.09 -4.00 -17.17
C LYS A 73 -11.23 -4.28 -15.93
N ALA A 74 -11.08 -5.55 -15.53
CA ALA A 74 -10.17 -5.87 -14.42
C ALA A 74 -8.68 -5.78 -14.82
N ALA A 75 -8.37 -5.84 -16.12
CA ALA A 75 -7.01 -5.89 -16.63
C ALA A 75 -6.33 -4.51 -16.80
N GLU A 76 -7.10 -3.42 -16.88
CA GLU A 76 -6.57 -2.08 -17.20
C GLU A 76 -5.87 -1.38 -16.01
N PHE A 77 -5.94 -1.93 -14.79
CA PHE A 77 -5.29 -1.35 -13.59
C PHE A 77 -3.93 -1.98 -13.25
N LEU A 78 -3.43 -2.86 -14.13
CA LEU A 78 -2.02 -3.21 -14.16
C LEU A 78 -1.25 -2.10 -14.90
N ASP A 79 -1.34 -0.86 -14.39
CA ASP A 79 -0.31 0.12 -14.68
C ASP A 79 1.00 -0.49 -14.17
N ASP A 80 1.84 -0.90 -15.12
CA ASP A 80 3.20 -1.37 -14.93
C ASP A 80 4.04 -0.24 -14.34
N PHE A 81 3.88 0.02 -13.05
CA PHE A 81 4.83 0.82 -12.30
C PHE A 81 6.15 0.06 -12.26
N PHE A 82 7.07 0.44 -13.13
CA PHE A 82 8.44 -0.05 -13.08
C PHE A 82 9.24 0.82 -12.11
N ILE A 83 9.58 0.26 -10.96
CA ILE A 83 10.47 0.92 -10.02
C ILE A 83 11.88 0.86 -10.63
N SER A 84 12.31 1.98 -11.23
CA SER A 84 13.61 2.07 -11.91
C SER A 84 14.79 1.98 -10.94
N SER A 85 14.68 2.61 -9.77
CA SER A 85 15.68 2.52 -8.71
C SER A 85 15.09 2.91 -7.36
N ILE A 86 15.56 2.26 -6.29
CA ILE A 86 15.31 2.64 -4.91
C ILE A 86 16.62 3.18 -4.37
N ILE A 87 16.65 4.45 -4.00
CA ILE A 87 17.84 5.11 -3.47
C ILE A 87 17.62 5.33 -1.97
N LEU A 88 18.52 4.80 -1.16
CA LEU A 88 18.57 5.08 0.27
C LEU A 88 19.11 6.50 0.46
N VAL A 89 18.31 7.35 1.09
CA VAL A 89 18.67 8.73 1.43
C VAL A 89 19.32 8.73 2.81
N SER A 90 20.47 9.39 2.95
CA SER A 90 21.15 9.49 4.25
C SER A 90 20.32 10.31 5.25
N ASP A 91 20.49 10.04 6.54
CA ASP A 91 19.72 10.71 7.60
C ASP A 91 19.88 12.24 7.56
N ASN A 92 21.09 12.72 7.29
CA ASN A 92 21.38 14.15 7.13
C ASN A 92 20.58 14.75 5.97
N LYS A 93 20.58 14.09 4.81
CA LYS A 93 19.85 14.55 3.61
C LYS A 93 18.34 14.49 3.81
N CYS A 94 17.84 13.50 4.56
CA CYS A 94 16.45 13.42 5.00
C CYS A 94 16.07 14.57 5.94
N ALA A 95 16.95 14.93 6.88
CA ALA A 95 16.73 16.06 7.79
C ALA A 95 16.69 17.38 7.02
N ASP A 96 17.61 17.58 6.08
CA ASP A 96 17.62 18.74 5.18
C ASP A 96 16.30 18.82 4.40
N LEU A 97 15.86 17.71 3.79
CA LEU A 97 14.60 17.67 3.06
C LEU A 97 13.40 18.04 3.94
N ARG A 98 13.33 17.51 5.17
CA ARG A 98 12.25 17.85 6.12
C ARG A 98 12.24 19.34 6.45
N ASN A 99 13.41 19.93 6.71
CA ASN A 99 13.51 21.35 7.02
C ASN A 99 13.06 22.23 5.85
N ASN A 100 13.43 21.85 4.62
CA ASN A 100 13.01 22.55 3.41
C ASN A 100 11.49 22.43 3.19
N ILE A 101 10.91 21.24 3.35
CA ILE A 101 9.46 21.01 3.25
C ILE A 101 8.70 21.85 4.28
N ASN A 102 9.20 21.94 5.51
CA ASN A 102 8.60 22.76 6.57
C ASN A 102 8.79 24.26 6.38
N SER A 103 9.65 24.69 5.47
CA SER A 103 9.85 26.11 5.14
C SER A 103 9.08 26.52 3.89
N ASP A 104 8.58 25.56 3.12
CA ASP A 104 7.87 25.78 1.86
C ASP A 104 6.39 26.09 2.12
N SER A 105 6.00 27.34 1.83
CA SER A 105 4.65 27.84 2.04
C SER A 105 3.60 27.19 1.15
N GLU A 106 3.96 26.67 -0.03
CA GLU A 106 3.00 25.98 -0.94
C GLU A 106 2.65 24.59 -0.42
N LEU A 107 3.61 23.90 0.20
CA LEU A 107 3.43 22.54 0.73
C LEU A 107 2.71 22.51 2.09
N GLN A 108 2.61 23.64 2.79
CA GLN A 108 1.95 23.78 4.10
C GLN A 108 0.44 24.05 4.04
N ILE A 109 -0.15 24.14 2.85
CA ILE A 109 -1.55 24.60 2.67
C ILE A 109 -2.58 23.47 2.92
N ILE A 110 -2.17 22.25 3.27
CA ILE A 110 -3.07 21.08 3.41
C ILE A 110 -3.31 20.69 4.87
#